data_AF-A0A8X6TZM1-F1
#
_entry.id   AF-A0A8X6TZM1-F1
#
_cell.length_a   1.000
_cell.length_b   1.000
_cell.length_c   1.000
_cell.angle_alpha   90.00
_cell.angle_beta   90.00
_cell.angle_gamma   90.00
#
_symmetry.space_group_name_H-M   'P 1'
#
loop_
_entity.id
_entity.type
_entity.pdbx_description
1 polymer ?
#
loop_
_entity_poly.entity_id
_entity_poly.type
_entity_poly.pdbx_seq_one_letter_code
_entity_poly.pdbx_strand_id
1 'polypeptide(L)'
;FGRTNYDEDTIILPLLQCCVIRLSTFNRLYSFHIGPKRLSDLMRETMDNDPIKPVLIEPHLKALDRRVGKILGVIRLCLNANSPDLVFLDDM
;
A
#
# COMPACT_ATOMS: atom_id res chain seq x y z
N PHE A 1 10.31 11.28 -0.50
CA PHE A 1 10.78 9.99 -1.05
C PHE A 1 12.30 9.96 -1.09
N GLY A 2 12.98 9.60 0.01
CA GLY A 2 14.46 9.73 0.10
C GLY A 2 15.26 8.44 -0.07
N ARG A 3 14.64 7.26 0.06
CA ARG A 3 15.29 5.94 -0.08
C ARG A 3 14.41 5.00 -0.90
N THR A 4 14.96 4.41 -1.95
CA THR A 4 14.27 3.50 -2.89
C THR A 4 14.42 2.03 -2.49
N ASN A 5 15.55 1.69 -1.86
CA ASN A 5 15.97 0.33 -1.56
C ASN A 5 15.86 -0.01 -0.07
N TYR A 6 15.21 0.86 0.71
CA TYR A 6 14.94 0.67 2.13
C TYR A 6 13.48 0.97 2.40
N ASP A 7 12.82 0.06 3.11
CA ASP A 7 11.44 0.20 3.57
C ASP A 7 11.49 0.17 5.10
N GLU A 8 11.06 1.26 5.72
CA GLU A 8 11.06 1.41 7.18
C GLU A 8 9.84 0.69 7.77
N ASP A 9 10.03 -0.54 8.22
CA ASP A 9 8.93 -1.39 8.69
C ASP A 9 8.34 -0.89 10.02
N THR A 10 9.04 -0.04 10.78
CA THR A 10 8.45 0.56 11.99
C THR A 10 7.26 1.48 11.70
N ILE A 11 7.16 2.03 10.48
CA ILE A 11 6.05 2.89 10.07
C ILE A 11 4.71 2.12 10.02
N ILE A 12 4.73 0.83 9.67
CA ILE A 12 3.49 0.03 9.55
C ILE A 12 3.07 -0.61 10.89
N LEU A 13 3.84 -0.41 11.97
CA LEU A 13 3.56 -0.99 13.28
C LEU A 13 2.15 -0.69 13.82
N PRO A 14 1.56 0.51 13.66
CA PRO A 14 0.19 0.73 14.13
C PRO A 14 -0.82 -0.25 13.52
N LEU A 15 -0.67 -0.60 12.24
CA LEU A 15 -1.52 -1.61 11.61
C LEU A 15 -1.26 -3.00 12.17
N LEU A 16 0.00 -3.37 12.40
CA LEU A 16 0.37 -4.66 12.97
C LEU A 16 -0.07 -4.82 14.43
N GLN A 17 -0.03 -3.74 15.22
CA GLN A 17 -0.33 -3.74 16.65
C GLN A 17 -1.84 -3.66 16.91
N CYS A 18 -2.55 -2.79 16.18
CA CYS A 18 -3.99 -2.63 16.36
C CYS A 18 -4.79 -3.67 15.57
N CYS A 19 -4.26 -4.13 14.43
CA CYS A 19 -4.94 -5.03 13.51
C CYS A 19 -6.32 -4.56 13.02
N VAL A 20 -6.55 -3.25 12.94
CA VAL A 20 -7.80 -2.68 12.40
C VAL A 20 -7.51 -1.87 11.13
N ILE A 21 -8.30 -2.08 10.08
CA ILE A 21 -8.26 -1.30 8.84
C ILE A 21 -9.67 -1.11 8.29
N ARG A 22 -9.93 0.05 7.67
CA ARG A 22 -11.17 0.30 6.94
C ARG A 22 -11.31 -0.64 5.74
N LEU A 23 -12.50 -1.19 5.54
CA LEU A 23 -12.78 -2.11 4.43
C LEU A 23 -12.57 -1.44 3.07
N SER A 24 -13.01 -0.18 2.92
CA SER A 24 -12.78 0.63 1.72
C SER A 24 -11.28 0.75 1.37
N THR A 25 -10.44 0.90 2.40
CA THR A 25 -8.98 1.09 2.26
C THR A 25 -8.30 -0.22 1.88
N PHE A 26 -8.68 -1.35 2.50
CA PHE A 26 -8.21 -2.67 2.10
C PHE A 26 -8.55 -2.96 0.63
N ASN A 27 -9.80 -2.74 0.23
CA ASN A 27 -10.26 -2.98 -1.14
C ASN A 27 -9.44 -2.17 -2.16
N ARG A 28 -9.19 -0.89 -1.87
CA ARG A 28 -8.35 -0.03 -2.72
C ARG A 28 -6.91 -0.57 -2.82
N LEU A 29 -6.28 -0.91 -1.69
CA LEU A 29 -4.91 -1.46 -1.68
C LEU A 29 -4.81 -2.80 -2.42
N TYR A 30 -5.79 -3.68 -2.21
CA TYR A 30 -5.86 -4.98 -2.87
C TYR A 30 -6.02 -4.82 -4.38
N SER A 31 -6.82 -3.84 -4.83
CA SER A 31 -6.98 -3.53 -6.25
C SER A 31 -5.66 -3.12 -6.92
N PHE A 32 -4.76 -2.42 -6.22
CA PHE A 32 -3.43 -2.09 -6.75
C PHE A 32 -2.48 -3.29 -6.84
N HIS A 33 -2.78 -4.38 -6.13
CA HIS A 33 -1.93 -5.57 -6.09
C HIS A 33 -2.35 -6.62 -7.13
N ILE A 34 -3.66 -6.86 -7.26
CA ILE A 34 -4.21 -7.89 -8.15
C ILE A 34 -4.94 -7.34 -9.38
N GLY A 35 -5.25 -6.04 -9.39
CA GLY A 35 -6.02 -5.41 -10.45
C GLY A 35 -5.20 -5.12 -11.71
N PRO A 36 -5.83 -4.51 -12.73
CA PRO A 36 -5.23 -4.32 -14.04
C PRO A 36 -4.09 -3.30 -14.08
N LYS A 37 -4.04 -2.38 -13.11
CA LYS A 37 -2.98 -1.37 -12.97
C LYS A 37 -2.43 -1.38 -11.56
N ARG A 38 -1.10 -1.38 -11.45
CA ARG A 38 -0.42 -1.25 -10.15
C ARG A 38 -0.43 0.21 -9.69
N LEU A 39 -0.09 0.43 -8.42
CA LEU A 39 0.03 1.78 -7.89
C LEU A 39 1.12 2.56 -8.62
N SER A 40 2.24 1.93 -8.94
CA SER A 40 3.33 2.53 -9.71
C SER A 40 2.89 3.06 -11.08
N ASP A 41 2.06 2.31 -11.80
CA ASP A 41 1.53 2.68 -13.13
C ASP A 41 0.63 3.92 -13.03
N LEU A 42 -0.31 3.90 -12.08
CA LEU A 42 -1.21 5.03 -11.85
C LEU A 42 -0.45 6.29 -11.42
N MET A 43 0.54 6.14 -10.54
CA MET A 43 1.38 7.27 -10.11
C MET A 43 2.18 7.83 -11.28
N ARG A 44 2.75 6.99 -12.13
CA ARG A 44 3.47 7.43 -13.33
C ARG A 44 2.56 8.24 -14.26
N GLU A 45 1.39 7.71 -14.58
CA GLU A 45 0.42 8.37 -15.47
C GLU A 45 -0.06 9.71 -14.91
N THR A 46 -0.38 9.75 -13.62
CA THR A 46 -0.88 10.97 -12.96
C THR A 46 0.17 12.07 -12.87
N MET A 47 1.43 11.72 -12.62
CA MET A 47 2.53 12.68 -12.52
C MET A 47 3.11 13.10 -13.89
N ASP A 48 2.73 12.47 -15.00
CA ASP A 48 3.28 12.80 -16.33
C ASP A 48 2.79 14.15 -16.87
N ASN A 49 1.74 14.72 -16.27
CA ASN A 49 1.26 16.06 -16.63
C ASN A 49 1.96 17.18 -15.84
N ASP A 50 2.85 16.83 -14.90
CA ASP A 50 3.54 17.81 -14.08
C ASP A 50 4.71 18.46 -14.85
N PRO A 51 4.87 19.80 -14.83
CA PRO A 51 6.00 20.50 -15.45
C PRO A 51 7.39 20.03 -14.98
N ILE A 52 7.50 19.51 -13.75
CA ILE A 52 8.77 19.03 -13.18
C ILE A 52 9.00 17.53 -13.39
N LYS A 53 8.28 16.90 -14.33
CA LYS A 53 8.42 15.47 -14.58
C LYS A 53 9.85 15.07 -15.03
N PRO A 54 10.33 13.87 -14.63
CA PRO A 54 9.65 12.92 -13.75
C PRO A 54 9.74 13.34 -12.27
N VAL A 55 8.58 13.41 -11.60
CA VAL A 55 8.49 13.75 -10.16
C VAL A 55 9.10 12.64 -9.29
N LEU A 56 8.79 11.38 -9.61
CA LEU A 56 9.41 10.21 -8.99
C LEU A 56 10.18 9.41 -10.04
N ILE A 57 11.42 9.08 -9.70
CA ILE A 57 12.25 8.18 -10.51
C ILE A 57 11.77 6.73 -10.41
N GLU A 58 12.10 5.93 -11.44
CA GLU A 58 11.68 4.54 -11.57
C GLU A 58 11.86 3.67 -10.31
N PRO A 59 12.98 3.76 -9.57
CA PRO A 59 13.15 2.95 -8.36
C PRO A 59 12.16 3.31 -7.24
N HIS A 60 11.67 4.55 -7.17
CA HIS A 60 10.63 4.92 -6.21
C HIS A 60 9.27 4.36 -6.60
N LEU A 61 8.94 4.35 -7.89
CA LEU A 61 7.70 3.73 -8.38
C LEU A 61 7.67 2.23 -8.07
N LYS A 62 8.77 1.52 -8.32
CA LYS A 62 8.90 0.09 -7.93
C LYS A 62 8.82 -0.13 -6.42
N ALA A 63 9.36 0.80 -5.63
CA ALA A 63 9.27 0.74 -4.16
C ALA A 63 7.82 0.88 -3.66
N LEU A 64 6.96 1.65 -4.34
CA LEU A 64 5.54 1.76 -3.98
C LEU A 64 4.84 0.40 -4.06
N ASP A 65 4.97 -0.31 -5.18
CA ASP A 65 4.33 -1.62 -5.35
C ASP A 65 4.84 -2.65 -4.35
N ARG A 66 6.15 -2.67 -4.09
CA ARG A 66 6.76 -3.53 -3.07
C ARG A 66 6.17 -3.25 -1.68
N ARG A 67 6.00 -1.97 -1.33
CA ARG A 67 5.42 -1.54 -0.05
C ARG A 67 3.94 -1.85 0.06
N VAL A 68 3.17 -1.75 -1.03
CA VAL A 68 1.76 -2.22 -1.06
C VAL A 68 1.70 -3.72 -0.74
N GLY A 69 2.59 -4.53 -1.35
CA GLY A 69 2.69 -5.95 -1.03
C GLY A 69 3.00 -6.22 0.46
N LYS A 70 3.90 -5.43 1.06
CA LYS A 70 4.20 -5.52 2.51
C LYS A 70 3.00 -5.19 3.39
N ILE A 71 2.26 -4.12 3.06
CA ILE A 71 1.05 -3.71 3.81
C ILE A 71 0.01 -4.83 3.75
N LEU A 72 -0.26 -5.40 2.58
CA LEU A 72 -1.17 -6.55 2.44
C LEU A 72 -0.68 -7.78 3.20
N GLY A 73 0.64 -7.99 3.26
CA GLY A 73 1.27 -9.02 4.11
C GLY A 73 0.96 -8.84 5.60
N VAL A 74 1.02 -7.61 6.11
CA VAL A 74 0.65 -7.29 7.51
C VAL A 74 -0.84 -7.57 7.75
N ILE A 75 -1.73 -7.17 6.83
CA ILE A 75 -3.17 -7.45 6.95
C ILE A 75 -3.43 -8.96 6.98
N ARG A 76 -2.72 -9.75 6.16
CA ARG A 76 -2.80 -11.21 6.22
C ARG A 76 -2.37 -11.77 7.57
N LEU A 77 -1.32 -11.24 8.18
CA LEU A 77 -0.92 -11.65 9.54
C LEU A 77 -2.02 -11.35 10.56
N CYS A 78 -2.67 -10.18 10.47
CA CYS A 78 -3.80 -9.84 11.33
C CYS A 78 -4.99 -10.79 11.16
N LEU A 79 -5.33 -11.17 9.92
CA LEU A 79 -6.40 -12.14 9.61
C LEU A 79 -6.07 -13.58 10.04
N ASN A 80 -4.80 -13.93 10.18
CA ASN A 80 -4.40 -15.22 10.74
C ASN A 80 -4.53 -15.25 12.27
N ALA A 81 -4.43 -14.10 12.93
CA ALA A 81 -4.43 -13.98 14.39
C ALA A 81 -5.82 -13.62 14.96
N ASN A 82 -6.69 -13.00 14.16
CA ASN A 82 -7.99 -12.49 14.57
C ASN A 82 -9.07 -12.85 13.55
N SER A 83 -10.32 -12.83 13.97
CA SER A 83 -11.45 -12.99 13.05
C SER A 83 -11.58 -11.76 12.12
N PRO A 84 -12.07 -11.93 10.87
CA PRO A 84 -12.14 -10.83 9.90
C PRO A 84 -12.96 -9.62 10.36
N ASP A 85 -14.01 -9.83 11.16
CA ASP A 85 -14.88 -8.79 11.72
C ASP A 85 -14.18 -7.88 12.74
N LEU A 86 -13.11 -8.37 13.39
CA LEU A 86 -12.26 -7.54 14.25
C LEU A 86 -11.20 -6.78 13.46
N VAL A 87 -10.86 -7.26 12.26
CA VAL A 87 -9.82 -6.66 11.42
C VAL A 87 -10.39 -5.57 10.52
N PHE A 88 -11.56 -5.81 9.94
CA PHE A 88 -12.19 -4.90 9.00
C PHE A 88 -13.22 -4.02 9.71
N LEU A 89 -12.92 -2.73 9.78
CA LEU A 89 -13.91 -1.71 10.11
C LEU A 89 -14.73 -1.41 8.86
N ASP A 90 -16.01 -1.79 8.85
CA ASP A 90 -16.91 -1.52 7.74
C ASP A 90 -17.25 -0.03 7.67
N ASP A 91 -16.90 0.59 6.56
CA ASP A 91 -17.04 2.02 6.27
C ASP A 91 -17.65 2.28 4.88
N MET A 92 -18.28 1.27 4.28
CA MET A 92 -18.93 1.33 2.97
C MET A 92 -20.44 1.55 3.06
#